data_AF-A0A506RE09-F1
#
_entry.id   AF-A0A506RE09-F1
#
_cell.length_a   1.000
_cell.length_b   1.000
_cell.length_c   1.000
_cell.angle_alpha   90.00
_cell.angle_beta   90.00
_cell.angle_gamma   90.00
#
_symmetry.space_group_name_H-M   'P 1'
#
loop_
_entity.id
_entity.type
_entity.pdbx_description
1 polymer ?
#
loop_
_entity_poly.entity_id
_entity_poly.type
_entity_poly.pdbx_seq_one_letter_code
_entity_poly.pdbx_strand_id
1 'polypeptide(L)'
;MKLIIILLVCLIIQGCNKEEGKLLANGIDIKEALVNFKSQKKFVEDRSELYPGAPDEQTRLQAESIINDVVDELLALKDNNLSEREFWIILKSAAMQLQTMDSEEMDQGLYYMEKLMDIYGIESSDGRLNQWRYGFDPSSH
;
A
#
# COMPACT_ATOMS: atom_id res chain seq x y z
N MET A 1 50.31 17.81 20.61
CA MET A 1 49.32 16.76 20.27
C MET A 1 48.23 16.65 21.35
N LYS A 2 47.49 17.73 21.63
CA LYS A 2 46.32 17.70 22.54
C LYS A 2 45.12 18.50 22.01
N LEU A 3 45.24 19.10 20.83
CA LEU A 3 44.19 19.93 20.22
C LEU A 3 43.46 19.23 19.05
N ILE A 4 43.90 18.03 18.64
CA ILE A 4 43.30 17.29 17.52
C ILE A 4 42.13 16.40 17.98
N ILE A 5 42.04 16.08 19.28
CA ILE A 5 41.05 15.13 19.81
C ILE A 5 39.67 15.77 20.04
N ILE A 6 39.56 17.10 20.09
CA ILE A 6 38.28 17.78 20.39
C ILE A 6 37.43 17.98 19.12
N LEU A 7 38.02 17.91 17.91
CA LEU A 7 37.27 18.14 16.66
C LEU A 7 36.44 16.93 16.19
N LEU A 8 36.65 15.73 16.77
CA LEU A 8 36.02 14.49 16.29
C LEU A 8 34.71 14.12 17.01
N VAL A 9 34.30 14.86 18.04
CA VAL A 9 33.14 14.51 18.90
C VAL A 9 31.88 15.31 18.56
N CYS A 10 31.95 16.33 17.70
CA CYS A 10 30.78 17.14 17.32
C CYS A 10 29.99 16.62 16.10
N LEU A 11 30.38 15.50 15.48
CA LEU A 11 29.71 14.97 14.28
C LEU A 11 28.58 13.97 14.56
N ILE A 12 28.22 13.73 15.83
CA ILE A 12 27.21 12.72 16.19
C ILE A 12 25.81 13.30 16.46
N ILE A 13 25.55 14.55 16.04
CA ILE A 13 24.26 15.23 16.32
C ILE A 13 23.46 15.59 15.06
N GLN A 14 23.51 14.76 14.02
CA GLN A 14 22.55 14.82 12.91
C GLN A 14 21.66 13.58 12.81
N GLY A 15 21.29 13.02 13.97
CA GLY A 15 20.26 11.99 14.09
C GLY A 15 18.87 12.56 14.41
N CYS A 16 18.52 13.72 13.86
CA CYS A 16 17.13 14.21 13.84
C CYS A 16 16.67 14.29 12.38
N ASN A 17 16.66 13.15 11.68
CA ASN A 17 15.77 13.04 10.52
C ASN A 17 14.37 12.84 11.08
N LYS A 18 13.65 13.95 11.29
CA LYS A 18 12.20 13.92 11.11
C LYS A 18 12.04 13.43 9.66
N GLU A 19 11.60 12.20 9.47
CA GLU A 19 11.20 11.72 8.16
C GLU A 19 10.04 12.60 7.67
N GLU A 20 10.37 13.70 6.99
CA GLU A 20 9.52 14.27 5.98
C GLU A 20 9.30 13.13 4.98
N GLY A 21 8.18 12.43 5.16
CA GLY A 21 7.90 11.19 4.44
C GLY A 21 7.94 11.43 2.95
N LYS A 22 8.54 10.50 2.21
CA LYS A 22 8.58 10.52 0.74
C LYS A 22 7.18 10.88 0.22
N LEU A 23 7.10 11.94 -0.57
CA LEU A 23 5.86 12.28 -1.27
C LEU A 23 5.71 11.39 -2.49
N LEU A 24 4.50 10.90 -2.71
CA LEU A 24 4.14 10.16 -3.91
C LEU A 24 3.56 11.13 -4.93
N ALA A 25 3.92 10.91 -6.20
CA ALA A 25 3.28 11.60 -7.29
C ALA A 25 1.78 11.27 -7.25
N ASN A 26 0.93 12.28 -7.29
CA ASN A 26 -0.52 12.11 -7.34
C ASN A 26 -1.12 13.05 -8.38
N GLY A 27 -0.45 13.11 -9.54
CA GLY A 27 -0.80 13.96 -10.67
C GLY A 27 -1.97 13.42 -11.48
N ILE A 28 -2.24 14.06 -12.62
CA ILE A 28 -3.38 13.74 -13.49
C ILE A 28 -3.28 12.32 -14.03
N ASP A 29 -2.10 11.89 -14.45
CA ASP A 29 -1.81 10.54 -14.97
C ASP A 29 -2.12 9.44 -13.94
N ILE A 30 -1.68 9.63 -12.69
CA ILE A 30 -1.98 8.73 -11.58
C ILE A 30 -3.48 8.69 -11.30
N LYS A 31 -4.14 9.86 -11.29
CA LYS A 31 -5.59 9.94 -11.06
C LYS A 31 -6.39 9.28 -12.16
N GLU A 32 -5.99 9.41 -13.42
CA GLU A 32 -6.59 8.70 -14.55
C GLU A 32 -6.42 7.19 -14.42
N ALA A 33 -5.22 6.72 -14.02
CA ALA A 33 -4.97 5.31 -13.76
C ALA A 33 -5.84 4.76 -12.62
N LEU A 34 -6.00 5.51 -11.53
CA LEU A 34 -6.88 5.16 -10.42
C LEU A 34 -8.36 5.08 -10.85
N VAL A 35 -8.85 6.04 -11.63
CA VAL A 35 -10.23 6.00 -12.15
C VAL A 35 -10.43 4.77 -13.03
N ASN A 36 -9.46 4.45 -13.88
CA ASN A 36 -9.53 3.28 -14.74
C ASN A 36 -9.53 1.99 -13.91
N PHE A 37 -8.61 1.87 -12.93
CA PHE A 37 -8.55 0.76 -11.99
C PHE A 37 -9.87 0.60 -11.21
N LYS A 38 -10.47 1.69 -10.73
CA LYS A 38 -11.76 1.65 -10.02
C LYS A 38 -12.88 1.10 -10.90
N SER A 39 -12.90 1.47 -12.18
CA SER A 39 -13.97 1.09 -13.12
C SER A 39 -13.99 -0.41 -13.46
N GLN A 40 -12.90 -1.12 -13.22
CA GLN A 40 -12.80 -2.55 -13.44
C GLN A 40 -13.66 -3.30 -12.42
N LYS A 41 -14.41 -4.29 -12.90
CA LYS A 41 -15.08 -5.27 -12.04
C LYS A 41 -14.03 -6.14 -11.35
N LYS A 42 -14.09 -6.22 -10.01
CA LYS A 42 -13.10 -6.92 -9.18
C LYS A 42 -13.69 -8.20 -8.58
N PHE A 43 -12.78 -9.00 -8.04
CA PHE A 43 -13.07 -10.28 -7.37
C PHE A 43 -13.86 -11.27 -8.26
N VAL A 44 -13.62 -11.21 -9.57
CA VAL A 44 -14.06 -12.21 -10.55
C VAL A 44 -12.99 -13.28 -10.72
N GLU A 45 -13.31 -14.40 -11.38
CA GLU A 45 -12.33 -15.45 -11.70
C GLU A 45 -11.11 -14.82 -12.41
N ASP A 46 -9.92 -15.07 -11.85
CA ASP A 46 -8.65 -14.70 -12.45
C ASP A 46 -7.75 -15.95 -12.52
N ARG A 47 -7.65 -16.52 -13.71
CA ARG A 47 -6.88 -17.74 -13.95
C ARG A 47 -5.37 -17.52 -13.91
N SER A 48 -4.90 -16.29 -14.14
CA SER A 48 -3.47 -15.96 -14.02
C SER A 48 -3.02 -16.06 -12.57
N GLU A 49 -3.87 -15.61 -11.65
CA GLU A 49 -3.60 -15.55 -10.22
C GLU A 49 -4.16 -16.76 -9.45
N LEU A 50 -4.71 -17.76 -10.17
CA LEU A 50 -5.37 -18.93 -9.61
C LEU A 50 -6.51 -18.60 -8.63
N TYR A 51 -7.10 -17.42 -8.74
CA TYR A 51 -8.23 -16.99 -7.93
C TYR A 51 -9.54 -17.45 -8.60
N PRO A 52 -10.35 -18.29 -7.93
CA PRO A 52 -11.58 -18.84 -8.53
C PRO A 52 -12.69 -17.79 -8.70
N GLY A 53 -12.53 -16.60 -8.11
CA GLY A 53 -13.60 -15.62 -7.99
C GLY A 53 -14.31 -15.75 -6.64
N ALA A 54 -14.91 -14.65 -6.17
CA ALA A 54 -15.65 -14.66 -4.92
C ALA A 54 -16.80 -15.70 -4.95
N PRO A 55 -17.12 -16.33 -3.81
CA PRO A 55 -18.07 -17.44 -3.75
C PRO A 55 -19.50 -17.07 -4.16
N ASP A 56 -19.87 -15.80 -3.99
CA ASP A 56 -21.14 -15.24 -4.41
C ASP A 56 -21.03 -13.73 -4.68
N GLU A 57 -22.08 -13.16 -5.28
CA GLU A 57 -22.12 -11.74 -5.65
C GLU A 57 -22.10 -10.81 -4.43
N GLN A 58 -22.61 -11.25 -3.27
CA GLN A 58 -22.61 -10.44 -2.06
C GLN A 58 -21.19 -10.27 -1.52
N THR A 59 -20.46 -11.38 -1.39
CA THR A 59 -19.05 -11.41 -1.00
C THR A 59 -18.20 -10.61 -1.99
N ARG A 60 -18.45 -10.79 -3.29
CA ARG A 60 -17.78 -10.03 -4.36
C ARG A 60 -17.94 -8.52 -4.19
N LEU A 61 -19.18 -8.06 -4.01
CA LEU A 61 -19.49 -6.63 -3.86
C LEU A 61 -18.89 -6.05 -2.58
N GLN A 62 -18.88 -6.81 -1.48
CA GLN A 62 -18.25 -6.40 -0.23
C GLN A 62 -16.74 -6.21 -0.39
N ALA A 63 -16.05 -7.22 -0.93
CA ALA A 63 -14.60 -7.15 -1.15
C ALA A 63 -14.23 -6.05 -2.17
N GLU A 64 -14.99 -5.93 -3.26
CA GLU A 64 -14.80 -4.87 -4.25
C GLU A 64 -14.98 -3.48 -3.65
N SER A 65 -15.97 -3.29 -2.77
CA SER A 65 -16.18 -2.00 -2.08
C SER A 65 -14.94 -1.60 -1.29
N ILE A 66 -14.35 -2.53 -0.53
CA ILE A 66 -13.15 -2.24 0.29
C ILE A 66 -11.99 -1.70 -0.58
N ILE A 67 -11.74 -2.31 -1.74
CA ILE A 67 -10.70 -1.85 -2.67
C ILE A 67 -11.09 -0.53 -3.36
N ASN A 68 -12.36 -0.36 -3.73
CA ASN A 68 -12.83 0.87 -4.36
C ASN A 68 -12.82 2.06 -3.39
N ASP A 69 -13.03 1.83 -2.09
CA ASP A 69 -12.96 2.84 -1.04
C ASP A 69 -11.52 3.35 -0.87
N VAL A 70 -10.51 2.47 -0.96
CA VAL A 70 -9.09 2.88 -1.04
C VAL A 70 -8.86 3.83 -2.20
N VAL A 71 -9.39 3.52 -3.37
CA VAL A 71 -9.22 4.37 -4.56
C VAL A 71 -9.89 5.72 -4.36
N ASP A 72 -11.07 5.76 -3.73
CA ASP A 72 -11.77 7.01 -3.43
C ASP A 72 -10.99 7.88 -2.44
N GLU A 73 -10.41 7.29 -1.41
CA GLU A 73 -9.54 8.00 -0.47
C GLU A 73 -8.32 8.60 -1.19
N LEU A 74 -7.67 7.84 -2.08
CA LEU A 74 -6.52 8.30 -2.85
C LEU A 74 -6.88 9.42 -3.84
N LEU A 75 -8.05 9.33 -4.49
CA LEU A 75 -8.57 10.35 -5.42
C LEU A 75 -8.99 11.64 -4.71
N ALA A 76 -9.45 11.56 -3.46
CA ALA A 76 -9.85 12.72 -2.66
C ALA A 76 -8.65 13.60 -2.24
N LEU A 77 -7.44 13.06 -2.28
CA LEU A 77 -6.22 13.79 -1.93
C LEU A 77 -5.83 14.80 -3.03
N LYS A 78 -5.33 15.95 -2.58
CA LYS A 78 -4.79 16.99 -3.47
C LYS A 78 -3.50 16.50 -4.13
N ASP A 79 -3.24 17.04 -5.32
CA ASP A 79 -2.07 16.69 -6.12
C ASP A 79 -0.78 16.91 -5.32
N ASN A 80 0.13 15.93 -5.40
CA ASN A 80 1.46 15.95 -4.77
C ASN A 80 1.47 16.16 -3.24
N ASN A 81 0.33 15.98 -2.57
CA ASN A 81 0.22 16.04 -1.10
C ASN A 81 0.07 14.68 -0.43
N LEU A 82 0.12 13.58 -1.20
CA LEU A 82 0.09 12.24 -0.64
C LEU A 82 1.49 11.86 -0.16
N SER A 83 1.66 11.67 1.15
CA SER A 83 2.86 11.02 1.68
C SER A 83 2.75 9.50 1.53
N GLU A 84 3.89 8.83 1.36
CA GLU A 84 3.96 7.37 1.34
C GLU A 84 3.41 6.77 2.65
N ARG A 85 3.58 7.47 3.77
CA ARG A 85 2.98 7.07 5.06
C ARG A 85 1.46 7.02 4.99
N GLU A 86 0.82 8.05 4.43
CA GLU A 86 -0.64 8.08 4.27
C GLU A 86 -1.10 6.97 3.32
N PHE A 87 -0.39 6.74 2.22
CA PHE A 87 -0.68 5.64 1.30
C PHE A 87 -0.71 4.29 2.04
N TRP A 88 0.32 4.00 2.84
CA TRP A 88 0.37 2.76 3.62
C TRP A 88 -0.70 2.68 4.71
N ILE A 89 -1.11 3.80 5.31
CA ILE A 89 -2.20 3.84 6.29
C ILE A 89 -3.52 3.46 5.62
N ILE A 90 -3.82 4.03 4.45
CA ILE A 90 -5.03 3.73 3.67
C ILE A 90 -5.06 2.23 3.32
N LEU A 91 -3.98 1.69 2.74
CA LEU A 91 -3.91 0.27 2.39
C LEU A 91 -4.04 -0.64 3.61
N LYS A 92 -3.41 -0.31 4.73
CA LYS A 92 -3.51 -1.08 5.97
C LYS A 92 -4.95 -1.16 6.48
N SER A 93 -5.70 -0.07 6.40
CA SER A 93 -7.11 -0.04 6.80
C SER A 93 -7.94 -1.03 5.99
N ALA A 94 -7.76 -1.06 4.67
CA ALA A 94 -8.41 -2.04 3.80
C ALA A 94 -7.97 -3.48 4.08
N ALA A 95 -6.67 -3.72 4.31
CA ALA A 95 -6.16 -5.04 4.67
C ALA A 95 -6.79 -5.56 5.96
N MET A 96 -6.98 -4.71 6.97
CA MET A 96 -7.64 -5.08 8.23
C MET A 96 -9.12 -5.44 8.02
N GLN A 97 -9.81 -4.82 7.06
CA GLN A 97 -11.19 -5.19 6.72
C GLN A 97 -11.24 -6.52 5.98
N LEU A 98 -10.36 -6.72 4.99
CA LEU A 98 -10.26 -7.97 4.22
C LEU A 98 -9.86 -9.17 5.09
N GLN A 99 -9.06 -8.96 6.15
CA GLN A 99 -8.73 -10.01 7.14
C GLN A 99 -9.97 -10.61 7.83
N THR A 100 -11.12 -9.94 7.78
CA THR A 100 -12.38 -10.47 8.33
C THR A 100 -13.16 -11.34 7.35
N MET A 101 -12.73 -11.38 6.09
CA MET A 101 -13.28 -12.21 5.01
C MET A 101 -12.50 -13.54 4.91
N ASP A 102 -12.91 -14.41 3.99
CA ASP A 102 -12.20 -15.65 3.71
C ASP A 102 -10.80 -15.36 3.13
N SER A 103 -9.90 -16.34 3.27
CA SER A 103 -8.48 -16.16 2.93
C SER A 103 -8.26 -15.82 1.47
N GLU A 104 -9.12 -16.31 0.56
CA GLU A 104 -9.01 -16.03 -0.87
C GLU A 104 -9.31 -14.56 -1.19
N GLU A 105 -10.32 -13.94 -0.55
CA GLU A 105 -10.57 -12.49 -0.70
C GLU A 105 -9.45 -11.65 -0.10
N MET A 106 -8.85 -12.09 1.00
CA MET A 106 -7.67 -11.42 1.56
C MET A 106 -6.49 -11.47 0.59
N ASP A 107 -6.18 -12.65 0.04
CA ASP A 107 -5.08 -12.82 -0.93
C ASP A 107 -5.32 -12.00 -2.21
N GLN A 108 -6.53 -12.07 -2.77
CA GLN A 108 -6.89 -11.28 -3.95
C GLN A 108 -6.92 -9.77 -3.66
N GLY A 109 -7.31 -9.37 -2.45
CA GLY A 109 -7.27 -7.98 -2.02
C GLY A 109 -5.85 -7.43 -1.92
N LEU A 110 -4.90 -8.23 -1.40
CA LEU A 110 -3.48 -7.85 -1.40
C LEU A 110 -2.91 -7.74 -2.81
N TYR A 111 -3.31 -8.61 -3.73
CA TYR A 111 -2.94 -8.48 -5.14
C TYR A 111 -3.40 -7.13 -5.73
N TYR A 112 -4.63 -6.69 -5.43
CA TYR A 112 -5.08 -5.36 -5.84
C TYR A 112 -4.28 -4.23 -5.20
N MET A 113 -3.78 -4.40 -3.96
CA MET A 113 -2.87 -3.43 -3.34
C MET A 113 -1.52 -3.37 -4.06
N GLU A 114 -0.99 -4.49 -4.57
CA GLU A 114 0.19 -4.49 -5.43
C GLU A 114 -0.07 -3.73 -6.74
N LYS A 115 -1.25 -3.88 -7.36
CA LYS A 115 -1.61 -3.05 -8.53
C LYS A 115 -1.69 -1.56 -8.21
N LEU A 116 -2.15 -1.19 -7.02
CA LEU A 116 -2.11 0.20 -6.58
C LEU A 116 -0.67 0.68 -6.37
N MET A 117 0.21 -0.16 -5.82
CA MET A 117 1.64 0.12 -5.72
C MET A 117 2.26 0.36 -7.10
N ASP A 118 1.94 -0.48 -8.10
CA ASP A 118 2.38 -0.32 -9.48
C ASP A 118 1.96 1.03 -10.06
N ILE A 119 0.70 1.45 -9.83
CA ILE A 119 0.20 2.76 -10.26
C ILE A 119 1.06 3.89 -9.69
N TYR A 120 1.47 3.79 -8.43
CA TYR A 120 2.32 4.79 -7.76
C TYR A 120 3.84 4.59 -7.98
N GLY A 121 4.25 3.58 -8.76
CA GLY A 121 5.67 3.26 -8.99
C GLY A 121 6.40 2.79 -7.72
N ILE A 122 5.70 2.11 -6.81
CA ILE A 122 6.25 1.54 -5.58
C ILE A 122 6.64 0.08 -5.85
N GLU A 123 7.95 -0.18 -5.95
CA GLU A 123 8.47 -1.50 -6.32
C GLU A 123 8.40 -2.56 -5.20
N SER A 124 8.35 -2.12 -3.93
CA SER A 124 8.42 -2.98 -2.75
C SER A 124 7.43 -2.51 -1.70
N SER A 125 6.80 -3.45 -1.02
CA SER A 125 5.99 -3.17 0.18
C SER A 125 6.81 -3.18 1.47
N ASP A 126 8.11 -3.47 1.40
CA ASP A 126 9.02 -3.75 2.53
C ASP A 126 8.39 -4.70 3.56
N GLY A 127 7.83 -5.81 3.07
CA GLY A 127 7.21 -6.84 3.90
C GLY A 127 5.85 -6.46 4.47
N ARG A 128 5.32 -5.25 4.24
CA ARG A 128 4.03 -4.81 4.80
C ARG A 128 2.87 -5.73 4.40
N LEU A 129 2.78 -6.12 3.12
CA LEU A 129 1.70 -7.01 2.66
C LEU A 129 1.78 -8.39 3.32
N ASN A 130 2.98 -8.97 3.43
CA ASN A 130 3.20 -10.23 4.16
C ASN A 130 2.83 -10.10 5.64
N GLN A 131 3.26 -9.01 6.28
CA GLN A 131 2.95 -8.73 7.67
C GLN A 131 1.44 -8.62 7.90
N TRP A 132 0.69 -8.04 6.97
CA TRP A 132 -0.77 -7.98 7.05
C TRP A 132 -1.39 -9.33 6.73
N ARG A 133 -0.83 -10.13 5.83
CA ARG A 133 -1.40 -11.44 5.48
C ARG A 133 -1.22 -12.50 6.57
N TYR A 134 -0.02 -12.56 7.13
CA TYR A 134 0.45 -13.69 7.95
C TYR A 134 0.77 -13.29 9.39
N GLY A 135 0.86 -11.99 9.69
CA GLY A 135 1.32 -11.50 11.00
C GLY A 135 2.84 -11.54 11.17
N PHE A 136 3.59 -11.93 10.14
CA PHE A 136 5.05 -11.89 10.07
C PHE A 136 5.49 -11.74 8.61
N ASP A 137 6.73 -11.33 8.36
CA ASP A 137 7.35 -11.36 7.04
C ASP A 137 8.24 -12.61 6.91
N PRO A 138 7.91 -13.59 6.05
CA PRO A 138 8.74 -14.78 5.86
C PRO A 138 10.11 -14.46 5.24
N SER A 139 10.27 -13.28 4.64
CA SER A 139 11.53 -12.83 4.03
C SER A 139 12.44 -12.07 4.99
N SER A 140 11.96 -11.75 6.21
CA SER A 140 12.80 -11.15 7.25
C SER A 140 13.66 -12.24 7.91
N HIS A 141 14.89 -12.40 7.43
CA HIS A 141 15.93 -13.26 8.03
C HIS A 141 17.06 -12.41 8.63
#